data_AF-A0A928K5U1-F1
#
_entry.id   AF-A0A928K5U1-F1
#
_cell.length_a   1.000
_cell.length_b   1.000
_cell.length_c   1.000
_cell.angle_alpha   90.00
_cell.angle_beta   90.00
_cell.angle_gamma   90.00
#
_symmetry.space_group_name_H-M   'P 1'
#
loop_
_entity.id
_entity.type
_entity.pdbx_description
1 polymer ?
#
loop_
_entity_poly.entity_id
_entity_poly.type
_entity_poly.pdbx_seq_one_letter_code
_entity_poly.pdbx_strand_id
1 'polypeptide(L)'
;MKKIDWANVKEATGNSLEPGGYVCGITSVEDFPDKEYLRFEFDIAEGEHINYYRQLNESKGFWGGSFIKSYKEKALSFFKQMLVCFEKSNAGFKFVDDEKTFKRKLIGLVLSEEEYVKNSGEVGIRLYVSAFKTVDEIRKGDFKIEPLKTLSDLSTPAPAYNDIPLPDDDDLPFA
;
A
#
# COMPACT_ATOMS: atom_id res chain seq x y z
N MET A 1 -11.12 10.75 -39.31
CA MET A 1 -11.44 10.11 -38.01
C MET A 1 -12.09 8.76 -38.25
N LYS A 2 -11.86 7.77 -37.39
CA LYS A 2 -12.49 6.44 -37.50
C LYS A 2 -13.98 6.52 -37.09
N LYS A 3 -14.84 5.72 -37.72
CA LYS A 3 -16.24 5.54 -37.29
C LYS A 3 -16.24 4.73 -36.00
N ILE A 4 -16.79 5.30 -34.92
CA ILE A 4 -16.93 4.65 -33.61
C ILE A 4 -18.43 4.53 -33.33
N ASP A 5 -18.88 3.36 -32.86
CA ASP A 5 -20.25 3.12 -32.43
C ASP A 5 -20.46 3.66 -31.02
N TRP A 6 -20.82 4.94 -30.96
CA TRP A 6 -21.02 5.69 -29.71
C TRP A 6 -22.20 5.17 -28.87
N ALA A 7 -23.11 4.36 -29.42
CA ALA A 7 -24.23 3.80 -28.65
C ALA A 7 -23.78 2.68 -27.69
N ASN A 8 -22.62 2.07 -27.94
CA ASN A 8 -22.01 1.07 -27.07
C ASN A 8 -20.81 1.59 -26.26
N VAL A 9 -20.39 2.83 -26.48
CA VAL A 9 -19.33 3.46 -25.69
C VAL A 9 -19.91 3.89 -24.35
N LYS A 10 -19.57 3.18 -23.27
CA LYS A 10 -19.88 3.64 -21.91
C LYS A 10 -19.17 4.98 -21.68
N GLU A 11 -19.94 5.98 -21.25
CA GLU A 11 -19.40 7.25 -20.77
C GLU A 11 -18.36 7.00 -19.68
N ALA A 12 -17.30 7.82 -19.64
CA ALA A 12 -16.29 7.75 -18.58
C ALA A 12 -16.95 8.11 -17.24
N THR A 13 -17.45 7.09 -16.56
CA THR A 13 -18.08 7.24 -15.24
C THR A 13 -16.96 7.47 -14.24
N GLY A 14 -17.03 8.58 -13.50
CA GLY A 14 -16.07 9.03 -12.49
C GLY A 14 -16.00 8.15 -11.25
N ASN A 15 -15.92 6.83 -11.41
CA ASN A 15 -15.84 5.84 -10.33
C ASN A 15 -14.38 5.51 -9.98
N SER A 16 -13.41 6.36 -10.31
CA SER A 16 -12.03 6.11 -9.85
C SER A 16 -11.98 6.25 -8.34
N LEU A 17 -11.41 5.26 -7.68
CA LEU A 17 -11.12 5.34 -6.25
C LEU A 17 -10.18 6.55 -6.00
N GLU A 18 -10.50 7.37 -4.99
CA GLU A 18 -9.71 8.55 -4.61
C GLU A 18 -8.74 8.22 -3.47
N PRO A 19 -7.76 9.09 -3.15
CA PRO A 19 -6.99 8.98 -1.93
C PRO A 19 -7.90 9.05 -0.70
N GLY A 20 -7.70 8.15 0.26
CA GLY A 20 -8.63 8.02 1.38
C GLY A 20 -8.37 6.84 2.29
N GLY A 21 -9.14 6.78 3.36
CA GLY A 21 -9.17 5.65 4.28
C GLY A 21 -10.30 4.69 3.93
N TYR A 22 -9.97 3.41 3.78
CA TYR A 22 -10.92 2.39 3.36
C TYR A 22 -10.88 1.17 4.26
N VAL A 23 -12.06 0.64 4.60
CA VAL A 23 -12.19 -0.67 5.23
C VAL A 23 -12.15 -1.71 4.13
N CYS A 24 -11.11 -2.53 4.15
CA CYS A 24 -10.82 -3.51 3.12
C CYS A 24 -10.88 -4.94 3.66
N GLY A 25 -11.31 -5.86 2.82
CA GLY A 25 -11.24 -7.29 3.07
C GLY A 25 -10.15 -7.94 2.22
N ILE A 26 -9.33 -8.81 2.83
CA ILE A 26 -8.30 -9.54 2.10
C ILE A 26 -8.93 -10.65 1.26
N THR A 27 -8.66 -10.61 -0.04
CA THR A 27 -9.21 -11.54 -1.04
C THR A 27 -8.28 -12.70 -1.32
N SER A 28 -6.97 -12.45 -1.35
CA SER A 28 -5.92 -13.46 -1.56
C SER A 28 -4.63 -13.04 -0.85
N VAL A 29 -3.82 -14.02 -0.46
CA VAL A 29 -2.45 -13.81 0.01
C VAL A 29 -1.56 -14.89 -0.61
N GLU A 30 -0.41 -14.48 -1.12
CA GLU A 30 0.60 -15.35 -1.72
C GLU A 30 1.95 -15.07 -1.05
N ASP A 31 2.64 -16.14 -0.64
CA ASP A 31 3.98 -16.07 -0.08
C ASP A 31 5.06 -16.21 -1.15
N PHE A 32 6.09 -15.37 -1.07
CA PHE A 32 7.25 -15.36 -1.94
C PHE A 32 8.52 -15.58 -1.10
N PRO A 33 8.82 -16.83 -0.70
CA PRO A 33 9.89 -17.15 0.24
C PRO A 33 11.27 -16.68 -0.24
N ASP A 34 11.57 -16.83 -1.54
CA ASP A 34 12.86 -16.39 -2.12
C ASP A 34 13.10 -14.89 -2.02
N LYS A 35 12.02 -14.10 -1.89
CA LYS A 35 12.08 -12.63 -1.81
C LYS A 35 11.74 -12.09 -0.42
N GLU A 36 11.32 -12.97 0.48
CA GLU A 36 10.94 -12.68 1.86
C GLU A 36 9.84 -11.61 1.96
N TYR A 37 8.75 -11.79 1.19
CA TYR A 37 7.56 -10.96 1.29
C TYR A 37 6.26 -11.74 1.03
N LEU A 38 5.18 -11.21 1.60
CA LEU A 38 3.81 -11.59 1.27
C LEU A 38 3.19 -10.58 0.29
N ARG A 39 2.49 -11.07 -0.72
CA ARG A 39 1.63 -10.26 -1.59
C ARG A 39 0.19 -10.43 -1.14
N PHE A 40 -0.44 -9.32 -0.81
CA PHE A 40 -1.85 -9.25 -0.43
C PHE A 40 -2.67 -8.70 -1.58
N GLU A 41 -3.81 -9.32 -1.81
CA GLU A 41 -4.89 -8.78 -2.61
C GLU A 41 -6.06 -8.41 -1.70
N PHE A 42 -6.69 -7.28 -1.99
CA PHE A 42 -7.78 -6.76 -1.18
C PHE A 42 -8.89 -6.16 -2.05
N ASP A 43 -10.08 -6.07 -1.46
CA ASP A 43 -11.19 -5.33 -2.03
C ASP A 43 -11.86 -4.46 -0.96
N ILE A 44 -12.59 -3.45 -1.39
CA ILE A 44 -13.31 -2.55 -0.49
C ILE A 44 -14.50 -3.30 0.10
N ALA A 45 -14.55 -3.35 1.43
CA ALA A 45 -15.55 -4.11 2.18
C ALA A 45 -16.71 -3.24 2.71
N GLU A 46 -16.49 -1.94 2.90
CA GLU A 46 -17.52 -1.00 3.39
C GLU A 46 -17.49 0.32 2.61
N GLY A 47 -18.61 1.07 2.67
CA GLY A 47 -18.75 2.39 2.05
C GLY A 47 -19.31 2.36 0.63
N GLU A 48 -19.09 3.45 -0.10
CA GLU A 48 -19.64 3.64 -1.45
C GLU A 48 -18.98 2.74 -2.51
N HIS A 49 -17.69 2.43 -2.31
CA HIS A 49 -16.88 1.72 -3.30
C HIS A 49 -16.80 0.20 -3.06
N ILE A 50 -17.78 -0.41 -2.39
CA ILE A 50 -17.77 -1.85 -2.09
C ILE A 50 -17.57 -2.68 -3.38
N ASN A 51 -16.71 -3.69 -3.30
CA ASN A 51 -16.33 -4.57 -4.43
C ASN A 51 -15.69 -3.82 -5.62
N TYR A 52 -15.09 -2.65 -5.40
CA TYR A 52 -14.49 -1.85 -6.47
C TYR A 52 -13.50 -2.65 -7.34
N TYR A 53 -12.54 -3.36 -6.73
CA TYR A 53 -11.51 -4.06 -7.50
C TYR A 53 -12.06 -5.32 -8.17
N ARG A 54 -13.07 -5.98 -7.59
CA ARG A 54 -13.80 -7.04 -8.27
C ARG A 54 -14.50 -6.52 -9.53
N GLN A 55 -15.25 -5.42 -9.43
CA GLN A 55 -15.94 -4.81 -10.57
C GLN A 55 -14.95 -4.33 -11.64
N LEU A 56 -13.80 -3.80 -11.22
CA LEU A 56 -12.72 -3.41 -12.11
C LEU A 56 -12.16 -4.63 -12.88
N ASN A 57 -11.94 -5.74 -12.19
CA ASN A 57 -11.45 -6.98 -12.80
C ASN A 57 -12.48 -7.59 -13.77
N GLU A 58 -13.76 -7.59 -13.41
CA GLU A 58 -14.84 -8.07 -14.28
C GLU A 58 -14.99 -7.21 -15.54
N SER A 59 -14.76 -5.90 -15.44
CA SER A 59 -14.91 -4.97 -16.57
C SER A 59 -13.66 -4.81 -17.44
N LYS A 60 -12.46 -4.89 -16.86
CA LYS A 60 -11.18 -4.62 -17.55
C LYS A 60 -10.21 -5.81 -17.58
N GLY A 61 -10.53 -6.92 -16.91
CA GLY A 61 -9.72 -8.13 -16.92
C GLY A 61 -8.42 -8.05 -16.12
N PHE A 62 -8.29 -7.09 -15.18
CA PHE A 62 -7.12 -7.00 -14.29
C PHE A 62 -7.50 -6.70 -12.85
N TRP A 63 -6.71 -7.24 -11.91
CA TRP A 63 -6.84 -6.98 -10.48
C TRP A 63 -5.94 -5.81 -10.05
N GLY A 64 -6.53 -4.75 -9.50
CA GLY A 64 -5.81 -3.53 -9.10
C GLY A 64 -5.52 -3.41 -7.59
N GLY A 65 -6.23 -4.14 -6.74
CA GLY A 65 -6.16 -3.98 -5.29
C GLY A 65 -5.11 -4.89 -4.68
N SER A 66 -3.85 -4.46 -4.65
CA SER A 66 -2.78 -5.26 -4.05
C SER A 66 -1.70 -4.43 -3.36
N PHE A 67 -1.02 -5.04 -2.39
CA PHE A 67 0.17 -4.48 -1.75
C PHE A 67 1.12 -5.60 -1.33
N ILE A 68 2.37 -5.24 -1.05
CA ILE A 68 3.41 -6.17 -0.61
C ILE A 68 3.87 -5.81 0.80
N LYS A 69 4.11 -6.82 1.63
CA LYS A 69 4.79 -6.66 2.91
C LYS A 69 5.95 -7.63 3.07
N SER A 70 7.14 -7.06 3.18
CA SER A 70 8.34 -7.82 3.46
C SER A 70 8.38 -8.26 4.93
N TYR A 71 8.88 -9.46 5.15
CA TYR A 71 9.20 -10.02 6.47
C TYR A 71 10.71 -10.24 6.63
N LYS A 72 11.54 -9.58 5.81
CA LYS A 72 12.98 -9.44 6.07
C LYS A 72 13.21 -8.83 7.44
N GLU A 73 14.34 -9.14 8.06
CA GLU A 73 14.67 -8.71 9.43
C GLU A 73 14.46 -7.19 9.64
N LYS A 74 14.89 -6.36 8.67
CA LYS A 74 14.74 -4.89 8.70
C LYS A 74 13.30 -4.40 8.58
N ALA A 75 12.39 -5.23 8.09
CA ALA A 75 10.99 -4.92 7.84
C ALA A 75 10.03 -5.51 8.89
N LEU A 76 10.52 -6.33 9.84
CA LEU A 76 9.69 -7.01 10.83
C LEU A 76 8.89 -6.06 11.72
N SER A 77 9.43 -4.89 12.06
CA SER A 77 8.70 -3.87 12.84
C SER A 77 7.46 -3.36 12.09
N PHE A 78 7.59 -3.07 10.79
CA PHE A 78 6.48 -2.65 9.93
C PHE A 78 5.49 -3.78 9.66
N PHE A 79 5.99 -5.01 9.54
CA PHE A 79 5.12 -6.19 9.42
C PHE A 79 4.29 -6.37 10.68
N LYS A 80 4.92 -6.27 11.86
CA LYS A 80 4.25 -6.34 13.17
C LYS A 80 3.18 -5.27 13.34
N GLN A 81 3.43 -4.04 12.86
CA GLN A 81 2.40 -2.98 12.87
C GLN A 81 1.14 -3.41 12.09
N MET A 82 1.31 -4.02 10.92
CA MET A 82 0.19 -4.55 10.14
C MET A 82 -0.54 -5.68 10.89
N LEU A 83 0.19 -6.61 11.51
CA LEU A 83 -0.41 -7.68 12.32
C LEU A 83 -1.30 -7.12 13.43
N VAL A 84 -0.82 -6.12 14.17
CA VAL A 84 -1.61 -5.46 15.23
C VAL A 84 -2.90 -4.85 14.68
N CYS A 85 -2.85 -4.26 13.47
CA CYS A 85 -4.05 -3.74 12.81
C CYS A 85 -5.05 -4.85 12.48
N PHE A 86 -4.59 -6.00 11.99
CA PHE A 86 -5.45 -7.16 11.74
C PHE A 86 -6.06 -7.71 13.04
N GLU A 87 -5.26 -7.93 14.09
CA GLU A 87 -5.74 -8.49 15.35
C GLU A 87 -6.79 -7.58 16.01
N LYS A 88 -6.56 -6.26 16.02
CA LYS A 88 -7.54 -5.29 16.56
C LYS A 88 -8.81 -5.18 15.71
N SER A 89 -8.70 -5.40 14.40
CA SER A 89 -9.84 -5.28 13.48
C SER A 89 -10.71 -6.54 13.41
N ASN A 90 -10.20 -7.69 13.88
CA ASN A 90 -10.87 -8.98 13.76
C ASN A 90 -10.89 -9.68 15.12
N ALA A 91 -12.02 -9.63 15.82
CA ALA A 91 -12.17 -10.26 17.13
C ALA A 91 -11.81 -11.75 17.10
N GLY A 92 -10.92 -12.16 18.02
CA GLY A 92 -10.45 -13.54 18.13
C GLY A 92 -9.42 -13.96 17.07
N PHE A 93 -9.03 -13.06 16.16
CA PHE A 93 -7.92 -13.33 15.25
C PHE A 93 -6.59 -13.11 15.95
N LYS A 94 -5.70 -14.09 15.81
CA LYS A 94 -4.29 -13.99 16.16
C LYS A 94 -3.49 -14.60 15.03
N PHE A 95 -2.40 -13.96 14.64
CA PHE A 95 -1.54 -14.53 13.60
C PHE A 95 -0.80 -15.76 14.15
N VAL A 96 -0.77 -16.84 13.38
CA VAL A 96 -0.20 -18.15 13.75
C VAL A 96 0.84 -18.62 12.73
N ASP A 97 1.56 -17.69 12.12
CA ASP A 97 2.59 -17.95 11.10
C ASP A 97 2.07 -18.72 9.86
N ASP A 98 0.79 -18.53 9.54
CA ASP A 98 0.15 -19.03 8.31
C ASP A 98 -0.54 -17.87 7.58
N GLU A 99 -0.01 -17.53 6.39
CA GLU A 99 -0.46 -16.41 5.57
C GLU A 99 -1.91 -16.56 5.08
N LYS A 100 -2.41 -17.80 4.96
CA LYS A 100 -3.77 -18.06 4.48
C LYS A 100 -4.81 -17.59 5.48
N THR A 101 -4.43 -17.45 6.75
CA THR A 101 -5.32 -17.01 7.83
C THR A 101 -5.77 -15.56 7.69
N PHE A 102 -5.07 -14.75 6.88
CA PHE A 102 -5.48 -13.38 6.55
C PHE A 102 -6.68 -13.33 5.60
N LYS A 103 -6.95 -14.39 4.83
CA LYS A 103 -8.05 -14.38 3.87
C LYS A 103 -9.37 -14.12 4.58
N ARG A 104 -10.18 -13.23 4.01
CA ARG A 104 -11.47 -12.75 4.57
C ARG A 104 -11.34 -11.93 5.87
N LYS A 105 -10.13 -11.58 6.31
CA LYS A 105 -9.94 -10.64 7.42
C LYS A 105 -10.09 -9.21 6.94
N LEU A 106 -10.58 -8.36 7.83
CA LEU A 106 -10.73 -6.93 7.59
C LEU A 106 -9.49 -6.16 8.07
N ILE A 107 -9.16 -5.08 7.37
CA ILE A 107 -8.11 -4.14 7.75
C ILE A 107 -8.46 -2.75 7.24
N GLY A 108 -8.00 -1.71 7.94
CA GLY A 108 -8.04 -0.34 7.44
C GLY A 108 -6.82 -0.06 6.58
N LEU A 109 -7.03 0.34 5.32
CA LEU A 109 -5.97 0.77 4.41
C LEU A 109 -6.13 2.26 4.11
N VAL A 110 -5.03 3.00 4.21
CA VAL A 110 -4.95 4.36 3.70
C VAL A 110 -4.34 4.31 2.30
N LEU A 111 -5.07 4.84 1.33
CA LEU A 111 -4.64 4.95 -0.05
C LEU A 111 -4.17 6.38 -0.32
N SER A 112 -3.00 6.51 -0.94
CA SER A 112 -2.42 7.78 -1.37
C SER A 112 -1.90 7.65 -2.79
N GLU A 113 -1.60 8.78 -3.42
CA GLU A 113 -1.12 8.79 -4.81
C GLU A 113 0.41 8.76 -4.87
N GLU A 114 0.94 7.98 -5.81
CA GLU A 114 2.34 8.05 -6.22
C GLU A 114 2.45 8.18 -7.73
N GLU A 115 3.47 8.93 -8.17
CA GLU A 115 3.90 8.95 -9.55
C GLU A 115 4.64 7.66 -9.90
N TYR A 116 4.37 7.12 -11.08
CA TYR A 116 5.07 5.97 -11.63
C TYR A 116 5.40 6.19 -13.11
N VAL A 117 6.50 5.61 -13.57
CA VAL A 117 6.87 5.63 -14.99
C VAL A 117 6.07 4.54 -15.71
N LYS A 118 5.26 4.94 -16.69
CA LYS A 118 4.55 4.02 -17.58
C LYS A 118 5.52 3.35 -18.54
N ASN A 119 5.09 2.25 -19.16
CA ASN A 119 5.87 1.57 -20.20
C ASN A 119 6.20 2.48 -21.41
N SER A 120 5.43 3.56 -21.64
CA SER A 120 5.71 4.56 -22.67
C SER A 120 6.82 5.55 -22.29
N GLY A 121 7.32 5.53 -21.05
CA GLY A 121 8.22 6.54 -20.50
C GLY A 121 7.52 7.78 -19.93
N GLU A 122 6.20 7.89 -20.08
CA GLU A 122 5.42 8.97 -19.48
C GLU A 122 5.16 8.74 -18.00
N VAL A 123 5.06 9.83 -17.23
CA VAL A 123 4.66 9.77 -15.83
C VAL A 123 3.16 9.56 -15.73
N GLY A 124 2.74 8.60 -14.91
CA GLY A 124 1.36 8.35 -14.50
C GLY A 124 1.22 8.49 -13.00
N ILE A 125 -0.03 8.63 -12.54
CA ILE A 125 -0.38 8.62 -11.12
C ILE A 125 -1.14 7.33 -10.83
N ARG A 126 -0.85 6.70 -9.70
CA ARG A 126 -1.59 5.52 -9.20
C ARG A 126 -1.83 5.64 -7.70
N LEU A 127 -2.85 4.92 -7.23
CA LEU A 127 -3.01 4.70 -5.80
C LEU A 127 -2.08 3.60 -5.30
N TYR A 128 -1.55 3.79 -4.10
CA TYR A 128 -0.82 2.79 -3.33
C TYR A 128 -1.26 2.79 -1.88
N VAL A 129 -0.98 1.71 -1.16
CA VAL A 129 -1.24 1.61 0.29
C VAL A 129 -0.12 2.33 1.04
N SER A 130 -0.40 3.51 1.57
CA SER A 130 0.55 4.33 2.33
C SER A 130 0.63 3.93 3.79
N ALA A 131 -0.50 3.61 4.41
CA ALA A 131 -0.56 3.25 5.83
C ALA A 131 -1.59 2.17 6.14
N PHE A 132 -1.36 1.49 7.27
CA PHE A 132 -2.26 0.50 7.85
C PHE A 132 -2.88 1.07 9.11
N LYS A 133 -4.19 0.91 9.22
CA LYS A 133 -5.00 1.36 10.35
C LYS A 133 -5.94 0.24 10.78
N THR A 134 -6.49 0.35 11.97
CA THR A 134 -7.61 -0.50 12.38
C THR A 134 -8.89 -0.09 11.64
N VAL A 135 -9.83 -1.03 11.51
CA VAL A 135 -11.15 -0.76 10.93
C VAL A 135 -11.89 0.36 11.67
N ASP A 136 -11.76 0.40 13.00
CA ASP A 136 -12.36 1.44 13.83
C ASP A 136 -11.74 2.82 13.56
N GLU A 137 -10.42 2.93 13.43
CA GLU A 137 -9.75 4.19 13.07
C GLU A 137 -10.24 4.73 11.71
N ILE A 138 -10.37 3.86 10.70
CA ILE A 138 -10.90 4.28 9.40
C ILE A 138 -12.34 4.80 9.51
N ARG A 139 -13.22 4.07 10.21
CA ARG A 139 -14.62 4.49 10.40
C ARG A 139 -14.75 5.80 11.17
N LYS A 140 -13.80 6.08 12.07
CA LYS A 140 -13.73 7.35 12.82
C LYS A 140 -13.06 8.49 12.04
N GLY A 141 -12.47 8.22 10.88
CA GLY A 141 -11.69 9.21 10.15
C GLY A 141 -10.30 9.49 10.76
N ASP A 142 -9.79 8.61 11.62
CA ASP A 142 -8.45 8.72 12.21
C ASP A 142 -7.39 8.19 11.24
N PHE A 143 -7.18 8.94 10.16
CA PHE A 143 -6.11 8.66 9.21
C PHE A 143 -5.63 9.96 8.56
N LYS A 144 -4.41 9.90 8.02
CA LYS A 144 -3.82 10.99 7.27
C LYS A 144 -3.43 10.47 5.89
N ILE A 145 -3.92 11.15 4.87
CA ILE A 145 -3.54 10.90 3.48
C ILE A 145 -2.19 11.59 3.26
N GLU A 146 -1.21 10.85 2.73
CA GLU A 146 0.08 11.42 2.36
C GLU A 146 -0.08 12.25 1.08
N PRO A 147 0.65 13.38 0.94
CA PRO A 147 0.68 14.12 -0.32
C PRO A 147 1.20 13.24 -1.45
N LEU A 148 0.88 13.61 -2.70
CA LEU A 148 1.37 12.92 -3.90
C LEU A 148 2.88 12.70 -3.80
N LYS A 149 3.29 11.43 -3.81
CA LYS A 149 4.70 11.05 -3.82
C LYS A 149 5.22 11.19 -5.25
N THR A 150 6.12 12.14 -5.49
CA THR A 150 6.65 12.40 -6.83
C THR A 150 7.89 11.55 -7.12
N LEU A 151 8.17 11.30 -8.40
CA LEU A 151 9.41 10.61 -8.80
C LEU A 151 10.67 11.39 -8.40
N SER A 152 10.54 12.72 -8.26
CA SER A 152 11.62 13.62 -7.83
C SER A 152 12.01 13.40 -6.37
N ASP A 153 11.07 12.99 -5.51
CA ASP A 153 11.32 12.75 -4.08
C ASP A 153 12.24 11.54 -3.83
N LEU A 154 12.25 10.58 -4.76
CA LEU A 154 13.20 9.45 -4.76
C LEU A 154 14.65 9.89 -5.09
N SER A 155 14.83 11.12 -5.57
CA SER A 155 16.13 11.68 -5.96
C SER A 155 16.76 12.57 -4.89
N THR A 156 16.24 12.60 -3.65
CA THR A 156 16.94 13.31 -2.58
C THR A 156 18.22 12.55 -2.21
N PRO A 157 19.42 13.12 -2.42
CA PRO A 157 20.63 12.56 -1.84
C PRO A 157 20.49 12.57 -0.32
N ALA A 158 20.97 11.50 0.34
CA ALA A 158 21.15 11.47 1.78
C ALA A 158 21.83 12.79 2.24
N PRO A 159 21.48 13.34 3.42
CA PRO A 159 22.13 14.57 3.89
C PRO A 159 23.64 14.36 3.85
N ALA A 160 24.33 15.20 3.08
CA ALA A 160 25.78 15.25 3.08
C ALA A 160 26.22 15.52 4.53
N TYR A 161 26.88 14.54 5.14
CA TYR A 161 27.65 14.73 6.36
C TYR A 161 28.85 15.61 5.99
N ASN A 162 28.63 16.93 5.89
CA ASN A 162 29.71 17.91 5.83
C ASN A 162 30.16 18.22 7.26
N ASP A 163 31.46 18.00 7.48
CA ASP A 163 32.29 18.50 8.57
C ASP A 163 31.88 18.14 10.00
N ILE A 164 32.21 16.91 10.40
CA ILE A 164 32.78 16.71 11.73
C ILE A 164 34.29 16.61 11.53
N PRO A 165 35.11 17.52 12.07
CA PRO A 165 36.56 17.34 12.08
C PRO A 165 36.86 16.02 12.82
N LEU A 166 37.56 15.09 12.17
CA LEU A 166 38.12 13.94 12.86
C LEU A 166 39.09 14.47 13.94
N PRO A 167 38.95 14.10 15.21
CA PRO A 167 40.01 14.34 16.18
C PRO A 167 41.25 13.53 15.77
N ASP A 168 42.41 14.16 15.79
CA ASP A 168 43.73 13.54 15.57
C ASP A 168 43.91 12.31 16.49
N ASP A 169 44.48 11.24 15.94
CA ASP A 169 44.61 9.89 16.51
C ASP A 169 45.63 9.80 17.68
N ASP A 170 45.97 10.93 18.31
CA ASP A 170 47.08 11.05 19.28
C ASP A 170 46.64 11.41 20.72
N ASP A 171 45.33 11.35 21.02
CA ASP A 171 44.82 11.74 22.35
C ASP A 171 43.67 10.83 22.88
N LEU A 172 43.82 9.51 22.69
CA LEU A 172 43.05 8.51 23.44
C LEU A 172 43.92 7.91 24.56
N PRO A 173 43.88 8.48 25.78
CA PRO A 173 44.52 7.87 26.92
C PRO A 173 43.74 6.64 27.38
N PHE A 174 44.51 5.56 27.61
CA PHE A 174 44.17 4.25 28.17
C PHE A 174 43.75 3.17 27.15
N ALA A 175 44.78 2.60 26.54
CA ALA A 175 45.15 1.17 26.46
C ALA A 175 44.05 0.11 26.57
#